data_AF-A0A016URQ1-F1
#
_entry.id   AF-A0A016URQ1-F1
#
_cell.length_a   1.000
_cell.length_b   1.000
_cell.length_c   1.000
_cell.angle_alpha   90.00
_cell.angle_beta   90.00
_cell.angle_gamma   90.00
#
_symmetry.space_group_name_H-M   'P 1'
#
loop_
_entity.id
_entity.type
_entity.pdbx_description
1 polymer ?
#
loop_
_entity_poly.entity_id
_entity_poly.type
_entity_poly.pdbx_seq_one_letter_code
_entity_poly.pdbx_strand_id
1 'polypeptide(L)'
;MTKPGRRKIASKHDEVKIEVREKNLLYRVFLDDKTVDNWRQYLVAKKAAKKAVAATKATPYENINKQLDAKDGSERLIYRLVRSRQRQIEEVEKFYGVNYEHDHLSTNRKKATKR
;
A
#
# COMPACT_ATOMS: atom_id res chain seq x y z
N MET A 1 -32.08 17.61 -7.68
CA MET A 1 -32.20 16.13 -7.51
C MET A 1 -30.81 15.55 -7.27
N THR A 2 -30.45 15.30 -6.02
CA THR A 2 -29.10 14.87 -5.63
C THR A 2 -29.12 13.35 -5.42
N LYS A 3 -28.42 12.61 -6.28
CA LYS A 3 -28.40 11.13 -6.23
C LYS A 3 -27.79 10.64 -4.90
N PRO A 4 -28.46 9.79 -4.12
CA PRO A 4 -27.89 9.19 -2.92
C PRO A 4 -27.02 7.99 -3.32
N GLY A 5 -25.89 7.79 -2.64
CA GLY A 5 -25.14 6.52 -2.72
C GLY A 5 -23.67 6.58 -3.10
N ARG A 6 -23.03 7.76 -3.16
CA ARG A 6 -21.56 7.82 -3.33
C ARG A 6 -20.88 7.64 -1.96
N ARG A 7 -20.53 6.40 -1.60
CA ARG A 7 -19.67 6.16 -0.41
C ARG A 7 -18.31 6.84 -0.65
N LYS A 8 -17.89 7.71 0.26
CA LYS A 8 -16.62 8.45 0.20
C LYS A 8 -15.44 7.50 0.41
N ILE A 9 -14.92 6.91 -0.67
CA ILE A 9 -13.64 6.17 -0.65
C ILE A 9 -12.45 7.14 -0.53
N ALA A 10 -12.67 8.45 -0.76
CA ALA A 10 -11.64 9.49 -0.67
C ALA A 10 -11.07 9.71 0.74
N SER A 11 -11.86 9.49 1.80
CA SER A 11 -11.48 9.89 3.16
C SER A 11 -10.23 9.17 3.70
N LYS A 12 -10.03 7.87 3.41
CA LYS A 12 -8.90 7.10 3.97
C LYS A 12 -7.56 7.43 3.30
N HIS A 13 -7.59 7.72 1.99
CA HIS A 13 -6.38 8.16 1.27
C HIS A 13 -5.94 9.56 1.72
N ASP A 14 -6.90 10.43 2.03
CA ASP A 14 -6.60 11.78 2.52
C ASP A 14 -5.96 11.75 3.92
N GLU A 15 -6.43 10.88 4.83
CA GLU A 15 -5.82 10.71 6.16
C GLU A 15 -4.36 10.23 6.09
N VAL A 16 -4.08 9.19 5.29
CA VAL A 16 -2.70 8.73 5.06
C VAL A 16 -1.83 9.83 4.48
N LYS A 17 -2.37 10.63 3.56
CA LYS A 17 -1.66 11.73 2.92
C LYS A 17 -1.33 12.86 3.90
N ILE A 18 -2.24 13.19 4.81
CA ILE A 18 -2.03 14.20 5.85
C ILE A 18 -0.92 13.73 6.79
N GLU A 19 -1.03 12.52 7.34
CA GLU A 19 -0.07 11.96 8.31
C GLU A 19 1.34 11.81 7.71
N VAL A 20 1.44 11.38 6.46
CA VAL A 20 2.74 11.27 5.78
C VAL A 20 3.36 12.64 5.53
N ARG A 21 2.56 13.66 5.21
CA ARG A 21 3.03 15.04 5.04
C ARG A 21 3.52 15.62 6.35
N GLU A 22 2.76 15.46 7.43
CA GLU A 22 3.12 15.94 8.76
C GLU A 22 4.45 15.32 9.24
N LYS A 23 4.59 14.00 9.11
CA LYS A 23 5.86 13.31 9.37
C LYS A 23 7.02 13.89 8.57
N ASN A 24 6.80 14.25 7.30
CA ASN A 24 7.85 14.81 6.45
C ASN A 24 8.22 16.24 6.85
N LEU A 25 7.25 17.06 7.27
CA LEU A 25 7.49 18.41 7.77
C LEU A 25 8.30 18.38 9.05
N LEU A 26 7.90 17.57 10.03
CA LEU A 26 8.63 17.43 11.30
C LEU A 26 10.03 16.83 11.12
N TYR A 27 10.23 15.99 10.10
CA TYR A 27 11.57 15.52 9.75
C TYR A 27 12.46 16.66 9.24
N ARG A 28 11.92 17.62 8.48
CA ARG A 28 12.68 18.79 8.03
C ARG A 28 13.02 19.70 9.22
N VAL A 29 12.04 20.00 10.07
CA VAL A 29 12.26 20.80 11.29
C VAL A 29 13.33 20.16 12.19
N PHE A 30 13.30 18.83 12.37
CA PHE A 30 14.34 18.11 13.11
C PHE A 30 15.74 18.19 12.45
N LEU A 31 15.81 18.22 11.11
CA LEU A 31 17.09 18.36 10.41
C LEU A 31 17.66 19.77 10.56
N ASP A 32 16.80 20.78 10.57
CA ASP A 32 17.18 22.19 10.75
C ASP A 32 17.59 22.47 12.21
N ASP A 33 16.85 21.91 13.18
CA ASP A 33 17.11 22.03 14.62
C ASP A 33 17.01 20.68 15.32
N LYS A 34 18.17 20.13 15.70
CA LYS A 34 18.33 18.77 16.25
C LYS A 34 18.01 18.65 17.75
N THR A 35 17.08 19.46 18.24
CA THR A 35 16.62 19.38 19.63
C THR A 35 15.93 18.05 19.93
N VAL A 36 15.96 17.68 21.22
CA VAL A 36 15.30 16.46 21.73
C VAL A 36 13.79 16.50 21.49
N ASP A 37 13.18 17.69 21.58
CA ASP A 37 11.74 17.86 21.36
C ASP A 37 11.36 17.66 19.90
N ASN A 38 12.11 18.23 18.95
CA ASN A 38 11.87 18.00 17.52
C ASN A 38 12.02 16.53 17.15
N TRP A 39 12.99 15.83 17.74
CA TRP A 39 13.15 14.39 17.58
C TRP A 39 11.94 13.60 18.10
N ARG A 40 11.44 13.94 19.30
CA ARG A 40 10.26 13.31 19.90
C ARG A 40 9.02 13.53 19.05
N GLN A 41 8.79 14.77 18.58
CA GLN A 41 7.64 15.10 17.73
C GLN A 41 7.68 14.33 16.41
N TYR A 42 8.84 14.26 15.75
CA TYR A 42 9.01 13.46 14.54
C TYR A 42 8.70 11.97 14.77
N LEU A 43 9.16 11.38 15.88
CA LEU A 43 8.89 9.97 16.18
C LEU A 43 7.40 9.68 16.37
N VAL A 44 6.66 10.58 17.04
CA VAL A 44 5.21 10.47 17.21
C VAL A 44 4.52 10.49 15.84
N ALA A 45 4.83 11.47 15.00
CA ALA A 45 4.25 11.56 13.65
C ALA A 45 4.64 10.38 12.74
N LYS A 46 5.88 9.88 12.86
CA LYS A 46 6.33 8.67 12.14
C LYS A 46 5.51 7.45 12.52
N LYS A 47 5.20 7.27 13.81
CA LYS A 47 4.36 6.18 14.30
C LYS A 47 2.92 6.32 13.80
N ALA A 48 2.36 7.54 13.84
CA ALA A 48 1.02 7.84 13.34
C ALA A 48 0.90 7.52 11.84
N ALA A 49 1.81 8.04 11.02
CA ALA A 49 1.85 7.75 9.58
C ALA A 49 1.97 6.25 9.27
N LYS A 50 2.82 5.51 9.99
CA LYS A 50 2.94 4.06 9.81
C LYS A 50 1.63 3.34 10.16
N LYS A 51 0.96 3.76 11.24
CA LYS A 51 -0.34 3.22 11.66
C LYS A 51 -1.43 3.49 10.61
N ALA A 52 -1.52 4.72 10.12
CA ALA A 52 -2.49 5.10 9.08
C ALA A 52 -2.27 4.30 7.78
N VAL A 53 -1.01 4.15 7.35
CA VAL A 53 -0.68 3.32 6.17
C VAL A 53 -1.07 1.86 6.39
N ALA A 54 -0.76 1.28 7.55
CA ALA A 54 -1.13 -0.09 7.87
C ALA A 54 -2.65 -0.29 7.92
N ALA A 55 -3.40 0.63 8.55
CA ALA A 55 -4.85 0.57 8.62
C ALA A 55 -5.49 0.64 7.22
N THR A 56 -5.05 1.58 6.38
CA THR A 56 -5.53 1.67 5.00
C THR A 56 -5.20 0.42 4.20
N LYS A 57 -3.99 -0.15 4.35
CA LYS A 57 -3.62 -1.41 3.70
C LYS A 57 -4.39 -2.62 4.22
N ALA A 58 -4.86 -2.60 5.47
CA ALA A 58 -5.65 -3.68 6.05
C ALA A 58 -7.12 -3.65 5.57
N THR A 59 -7.67 -2.48 5.24
CA THR A 59 -9.10 -2.33 4.90
C THR A 59 -9.58 -3.15 3.68
N PRO A 60 -8.80 -3.36 2.59
CA PRO A 60 -9.20 -4.25 1.50
C PRO A 60 -9.28 -5.72 1.91
N TYR A 61 -8.51 -6.12 2.92
CA TYR A 61 -8.41 -7.52 3.37
C TYR A 61 -9.27 -7.82 4.59
N GLU A 62 -9.91 -6.83 5.20
CA GLU A 62 -10.64 -7.00 6.44
C GLU A 62 -11.82 -7.99 6.30
N ASN A 63 -12.54 -7.94 5.17
CA ASN A 63 -13.59 -8.90 4.86
C ASN A 63 -13.03 -10.29 4.56
N ILE A 64 -11.88 -10.37 3.87
CA ILE A 64 -11.22 -11.64 3.55
C ILE A 64 -10.72 -12.30 4.85
N ASN A 65 -10.11 -11.54 5.75
CA ASN A 65 -9.65 -12.03 7.05
C ASN A 65 -10.81 -12.58 7.88
N LYS A 66 -11.92 -11.84 7.99
CA LYS A 66 -13.15 -12.31 8.68
C LYS A 66 -13.70 -13.61 8.08
N GLN A 67 -13.63 -13.78 6.76
CA GLN A 67 -14.05 -15.02 6.10
C GLN A 67 -13.07 -16.18 6.29
N LEU A 68 -11.77 -15.89 6.47
CA LEU A 68 -10.75 -16.90 6.78
C LEU A 68 -10.81 -17.37 8.23
N ASP A 69 -11.21 -16.49 9.16
CA ASP A 69 -11.43 -16.83 10.58
C ASP A 69 -12.68 -17.71 10.79
N ALA A 70 -13.59 -17.75 9.81
CA ALA A 70 -14.76 -18.62 9.82
C ALA A 70 -14.39 -20.05 9.40
N LYS A 71 -14.67 -21.04 10.26
CA LYS A 71 -14.24 -22.44 10.10
C LYS A 71 -14.76 -23.15 8.85
N ASP A 72 -15.89 -22.74 8.29
CA ASP A 72 -16.64 -23.55 7.30
C ASP A 72 -16.37 -23.20 5.82
N GLY A 73 -15.43 -22.30 5.52
CA GLY A 73 -15.18 -21.86 4.13
C GLY A 73 -13.75 -21.40 3.79
N SER A 74 -12.82 -21.52 4.73
CA SER A 74 -11.46 -20.99 4.61
C SER A 74 -10.66 -21.62 3.47
N GLU A 75 -10.75 -22.94 3.28
CA GLU A 75 -9.92 -23.68 2.32
C GLU A 75 -10.20 -23.29 0.85
N ARG A 76 -11.47 -23.19 0.47
CA ARG A 76 -11.89 -22.78 -0.89
C ARG A 76 -11.54 -21.32 -1.18
N LEU A 77 -11.59 -20.46 -0.17
CA LEU A 77 -11.20 -19.05 -0.28
C LEU A 77 -9.68 -18.89 -0.40
N ILE A 78 -8.90 -19.62 0.40
CA ILE A 78 -7.43 -19.66 0.30
C ILE A 78 -7.02 -20.11 -1.10
N TYR A 79 -7.59 -21.22 -1.60
CA TYR A 79 -7.31 -21.71 -2.94
C TYR A 79 -7.57 -20.64 -4.02
N ARG A 80 -8.72 -19.97 -3.98
CA ARG A 80 -9.04 -18.87 -4.92
C ARG A 80 -8.04 -17.72 -4.80
N LEU A 81 -7.69 -17.32 -3.57
CA LEU A 81 -6.76 -16.22 -3.32
C LEU A 81 -5.36 -16.51 -3.89
N VAL A 82 -4.86 -17.73 -3.66
CA VAL A 82 -3.57 -18.22 -4.17
C VAL A 82 -3.58 -18.23 -5.70
N ARG A 83 -4.63 -18.78 -6.33
CA ARG A 83 -4.76 -18.82 -7.79
C ARG A 83 -4.84 -17.42 -8.42
N SER A 84 -5.54 -16.48 -7.79
CA SER A 84 -5.61 -15.10 -8.28
C SER A 84 -4.27 -14.36 -8.15
N ARG A 85 -3.51 -14.57 -7.07
CA ARG A 85 -2.16 -14.00 -6.92
C ARG A 85 -1.20 -14.56 -7.95
N GLN A 86 -1.23 -15.89 -8.16
CA GLN A 86 -0.39 -16.55 -9.15
C GLN A 86 -0.61 -15.95 -10.55
N ARG A 87 -1.87 -15.76 -10.96
CA ARG A 87 -2.20 -15.12 -12.25
C ARG A 87 -1.68 -13.68 -12.36
N GLN A 88 -1.79 -12.89 -11.29
CA GLN A 88 -1.27 -11.51 -11.28
C GLN A 88 0.25 -11.49 -11.42
N ILE A 89 0.97 -12.42 -10.77
CA ILE A 89 2.42 -12.52 -10.89
C ILE A 89 2.80 -12.94 -12.32
N GLU A 90 2.14 -13.95 -12.87
CA GLU A 90 2.35 -14.38 -14.27
C GLU A 90 2.05 -13.25 -15.27
N GLU A 91 1.03 -12.43 -15.02
CA GLU A 91 0.68 -11.28 -15.86
C GLU A 91 1.75 -10.17 -15.78
N VAL A 92 2.22 -9.87 -14.57
CA VAL A 92 3.33 -8.93 -14.33
C VAL A 92 4.62 -9.45 -14.98
N GLU A 93 4.96 -10.71 -14.80
CA GLU A 93 6.14 -11.36 -15.38
C GLU A 93 6.09 -11.33 -16.92
N LYS A 94 4.94 -11.66 -17.52
CA LYS A 94 4.71 -11.52 -18.97
C LYS A 94 4.83 -10.07 -19.45
N PHE A 95 4.35 -9.11 -18.66
CA PHE A 95 4.40 -7.69 -19.01
C PHE A 95 5.83 -7.13 -18.96
N TYR A 96 6.61 -7.52 -17.95
CA TYR A 96 7.99 -7.05 -17.78
C TYR A 96 9.04 -7.91 -18.49
N GLY A 97 8.67 -9.08 -19.04
CA GLY A 97 9.57 -9.97 -19.76
C GLY A 97 10.74 -10.46 -18.90
N VAL A 98 10.51 -10.68 -17.60
CA VAL A 98 11.55 -11.12 -16.67
C VAL A 98 11.71 -12.63 -16.78
N ASN A 99 12.60 -13.09 -17.67
CA ASN A 99 13.06 -14.48 -17.68
C ASN A 99 14.17 -14.62 -16.62
N TYR A 100 13.99 -15.47 -15.60
CA TYR A 100 14.99 -15.73 -14.56
C TYR A 100 16.19 -16.57 -15.04
N GLU A 101 16.22 -16.98 -16.32
CA GLU A 101 17.26 -17.87 -16.86
C GLU A 101 18.64 -17.22 -17.06
N HIS A 102 18.76 -15.89 -16.98
CA HIS A 102 20.08 -15.27 -16.93
C HIS A 102 20.02 -14.00 -16.08
N ASP A 103 20.98 -13.89 -15.17
CA ASP A 103 21.19 -12.87 -14.13
C ASP A 103 21.48 -11.46 -14.71
N HIS A 104 20.72 -11.03 -15.71
CA HIS A 104 20.85 -9.72 -16.33
C HIS A 104 19.49 -9.04 -16.46
N LEU A 105 19.20 -8.19 -15.48
CA LEU A 105 17.99 -7.38 -15.39
C LEU A 105 17.98 -6.28 -16.48
N SER A 106 17.76 -6.67 -17.73
CA SER A 106 17.59 -5.77 -18.87
C SER A 106 16.22 -5.08 -18.76
N THR A 107 16.14 -4.00 -17.98
CA THR A 107 14.96 -3.12 -17.98
C THR A 107 14.97 -2.30 -19.26
N ASN A 108 14.22 -2.72 -20.29
CA ASN A 108 14.11 -1.94 -21.52
C ASN A 108 13.18 -0.73 -21.32
N ARG A 109 13.73 0.30 -20.64
CA ARG A 109 13.08 1.59 -20.33
C ARG A 109 12.64 2.37 -21.57
N LYS A 110 13.05 1.98 -22.79
CA LYS A 110 12.82 2.75 -24.02
C LYS A 110 11.47 2.50 -24.71
N LYS A 111 10.70 1.47 -24.31
CA LYS A 111 9.39 1.18 -24.94
C LYS A 111 8.18 1.75 -24.19
N ALA A 112 8.35 2.30 -22.99
CA ALA A 112 7.25 2.86 -22.18
C ALA A 112 6.94 4.35 -22.44
N THR A 113 7.67 5.00 -23.35
CA THR A 113 7.40 6.39 -23.77
C THR A 113 7.36 6.50 -25.28
N LYS A 114 6.30 5.97 -25.89
CA LYS A 114 5.71 6.54 -27.11
C LYS A 114 4.19 6.54 -26.93
N ARG A 115 3.62 7.75 -26.98
CA ARG A 115 2.17 8.00 -27.06
C ARG A 115 1.65 7.57 -28.42
#